data_AF-A0A6P0TIE0-F1
#
_entry.id   AF-A0A6P0TIE0-F1
#
_cell.length_a   1.000
_cell.length_b   1.000
_cell.length_c   1.000
_cell.angle_alpha   90.00
_cell.angle_beta   90.00
_cell.angle_gamma   90.00
#
_symmetry.space_group_name_H-M   'P 1'
#
loop_
_entity.id
_entity.type
_entity.pdbx_description
1 polymer ?
#
loop_
_entity_poly.entity_id
_entity_poly.type
_entity_poly.pdbx_seq_one_letter_code
_entity_poly.pdbx_strand_id
1 'polypeptide(L)'
;MQQILDAIYENGQFRPLQVPDVVEGQTVKIIVSTIVAPNSANLDDAALPMSYQPASGRSLLRHAGTWVGDDFEECLQSMYDSRSRADFSQELEPFE
;
A
#
# COMPACT_ATOMS: atom_id res chain seq x y z
N MET A 1 -2.94 0.05 -34.88
CA MET A 1 -2.38 1.36 -34.46
C MET A 1 -2.33 1.33 -32.94
N GLN A 2 -1.20 1.63 -32.29
CA GLN A 2 -1.12 1.66 -30.82
C GLN A 2 -1.50 3.06 -30.35
N GLN A 3 -2.49 3.15 -29.45
CA GLN A 3 -2.90 4.39 -28.81
C GLN A 3 -2.46 4.33 -27.34
N ILE A 4 -1.82 5.40 -26.86
CA ILE A 4 -1.48 5.59 -25.45
C ILE A 4 -2.34 6.74 -24.95
N LEU A 5 -3.05 6.50 -23.85
CA LEU A 5 -4.01 7.43 -23.29
C LEU A 5 -3.72 7.61 -21.81
N ASP A 6 -3.83 8.84 -21.36
CA ASP A 6 -3.77 9.17 -19.94
C ASP A 6 -5.15 8.92 -19.31
N ALA A 7 -5.13 8.35 -18.10
CA ALA A 7 -6.34 8.03 -17.35
C ALA A 7 -6.15 8.36 -15.87
N ILE A 8 -7.22 8.78 -15.22
CA ILE A 8 -7.28 8.98 -13.78
C ILE A 8 -7.85 7.72 -13.14
N TYR A 9 -7.23 7.24 -12.05
CA TYR A 9 -7.75 6.13 -11.27
C TYR A 9 -8.54 6.66 -10.07
N GLU A 10 -9.86 6.46 -10.08
CA GLU A 10 -10.76 6.90 -9.01
C GLU A 10 -11.79 5.81 -8.69
N ASN A 11 -11.97 5.51 -7.41
CA ASN A 11 -12.98 4.56 -6.92
C ASN A 11 -12.92 3.17 -7.58
N GLY A 12 -11.72 2.66 -7.87
CA GLY A 12 -11.54 1.36 -8.53
C GLY A 12 -11.76 1.37 -10.04
N GLN A 13 -11.96 2.54 -10.64
CA GLN A 13 -12.23 2.70 -12.07
C GLN A 13 -11.18 3.58 -12.75
N PHE A 14 -10.65 3.14 -13.88
CA PHE A 14 -9.82 3.97 -14.76
C PHE A 14 -10.73 4.83 -15.65
N ARG A 15 -10.60 6.15 -15.50
CA ARG A 15 -11.33 7.17 -16.26
C ARG A 15 -10.38 7.78 -17.28
N PRO A 16 -10.43 7.39 -18.56
CA PRO A 16 -9.55 7.95 -19.56
C PRO A 16 -9.91 9.43 -19.81
N LEU A 17 -8.91 10.26 -20.00
CA LEU A 17 -9.11 11.70 -20.26
C LEU A 17 -9.68 11.96 -21.66
N GLN A 18 -9.49 11.00 -22.58
CA GLN A 18 -9.98 11.04 -23.95
C GLN A 18 -10.74 9.74 -24.22
N VAL A 19 -11.78 9.79 -25.07
CA VAL A 19 -12.58 8.60 -25.40
C VAL A 19 -11.70 7.60 -26.18
N PRO A 20 -11.41 6.42 -25.61
CA PRO A 20 -10.66 5.39 -26.32
C PRO A 20 -11.52 4.75 -27.41
N ASP A 21 -10.89 4.41 -28.53
CA ASP A 21 -11.50 3.52 -29.53
C ASP A 21 -11.26 2.06 -29.12
N VAL A 22 -11.98 1.60 -28.10
CA VAL A 22 -11.92 0.24 -27.56
C VAL A 22 -13.30 -0.38 -27.43
N VAL A 23 -13.37 -1.69 -27.64
CA VAL A 23 -14.59 -2.47 -27.46
C VAL A 23 -14.64 -3.10 -26.07
N GLU A 24 -15.84 -3.37 -25.57
CA GLU A 24 -16.01 -4.07 -24.29
C GLU A 24 -15.34 -5.45 -24.33
N GLY A 25 -14.60 -5.80 -23.26
CA GLY A 25 -13.83 -7.05 -23.19
C GLY A 25 -12.44 -7.02 -23.85
N GLN A 26 -12.04 -5.88 -24.43
CA GLN A 26 -10.70 -5.72 -24.99
C GLN A 26 -9.62 -5.58 -23.89
N THR A 27 -8.53 -6.33 -24.02
CA THR A 27 -7.39 -6.26 -23.11
C THR A 27 -6.51 -5.04 -23.38
N VAL A 28 -6.14 -4.33 -22.31
CA VAL A 28 -5.27 -3.14 -22.37
C VAL A 28 -4.07 -3.29 -21.42
N LYS A 29 -2.97 -2.59 -21.71
CA LYS A 29 -1.78 -2.56 -20.85
C LYS A 29 -1.73 -1.24 -20.10
N ILE A 30 -1.57 -1.31 -18.78
CA ILE A 30 -1.43 -0.12 -17.92
C ILE A 30 0.06 0.16 -17.72
N ILE A 31 0.45 1.43 -17.88
CA ILE A 31 1.81 1.92 -17.63
C ILE A 31 1.71 3.01 -16.57
N VAL A 32 2.39 2.83 -15.44
CA VAL A 32 2.42 3.81 -14.36
C VAL A 32 3.80 4.46 -14.34
N SER A 33 3.85 5.78 -14.52
CA SER A 33 5.07 6.59 -14.42
C SER A 33 4.98 7.49 -13.18
N THR A 34 5.90 7.31 -12.24
CA THR A 34 6.03 8.18 -11.06
C THR A 34 7.15 9.18 -11.30
N ILE A 35 6.85 10.47 -11.16
CA ILE A 35 7.88 11.52 -11.19
C ILE A 35 8.40 11.67 -9.76
N VAL A 36 9.55 11.10 -9.45
CA VAL A 36 10.23 11.40 -8.17
C VAL A 36 10.76 12.83 -8.30
N ALA A 37 10.11 13.79 -7.65
CA ALA A 37 10.61 15.16 -7.61
C ALA A 37 11.89 15.21 -6.75
N PRO A 38 13.04 15.64 -7.29
CA PRO A 38 14.17 16.00 -6.46
C PRO A 38 13.96 17.43 -5.98
N ASN A 39 13.84 17.65 -4.66
CA ASN A 39 14.09 18.90 -3.90
C ASN A 39 13.35 18.83 -2.54
N SER A 40 13.93 19.02 -1.35
CA SER A 40 15.17 19.70 -0.95
C SER A 40 15.61 19.27 0.47
N ALA A 41 16.89 19.56 0.74
CA ALA A 41 17.55 19.81 2.04
C ALA A 41 18.25 18.64 2.76
N ASN A 42 19.56 18.56 2.51
CA ASN A 42 20.65 18.43 3.50
C ASN A 42 20.35 17.64 4.78
N LEU A 43 20.81 16.39 4.80
CA LEU A 43 21.36 15.75 6.00
C LEU A 43 22.71 15.16 5.59
N ASP A 44 23.70 16.03 5.44
CA ASP A 44 25.08 15.62 5.66
C ASP A 44 25.16 15.09 7.11
N ASP A 45 25.78 13.92 7.27
CA ASP A 45 26.11 13.24 8.54
C ASP A 45 25.12 12.17 9.06
N ALA A 46 25.01 11.06 8.32
CA ALA A 46 25.09 9.68 8.84
C ALA A 46 24.83 8.68 7.70
N ALA A 47 25.76 8.63 6.75
CA ALA A 47 25.77 7.61 5.71
C ALA A 47 26.13 6.24 6.32
N LEU A 48 25.19 5.61 7.01
CA LEU A 48 25.09 4.17 6.94
C LEU A 48 24.46 3.87 5.57
N PRO A 49 25.14 3.18 4.65
CA PRO A 49 24.51 2.77 3.42
C PRO A 49 23.36 1.83 3.80
N MET A 50 22.13 2.36 3.83
CA MET A 50 20.95 1.51 3.83
C MET A 50 21.02 0.73 2.53
N SER A 51 21.56 -0.48 2.62
CA SER A 51 21.56 -1.44 1.53
C SER A 51 20.11 -1.59 1.11
N TYR A 52 19.76 -1.08 -0.07
CA TYR A 52 18.46 -1.29 -0.66
C TYR A 52 18.23 -2.80 -0.76
N GLN A 53 17.43 -3.36 0.15
CA GLN A 53 17.04 -4.75 0.09
C GLN A 53 15.91 -4.83 -0.94
N PRO A 54 16.10 -5.51 -2.09
CA PRO A 54 15.02 -5.67 -3.03
C PRO A 54 13.84 -6.32 -2.32
N ALA A 55 12.64 -5.76 -2.50
CA ALA A 55 11.43 -6.34 -1.97
C ALA A 55 11.40 -7.80 -2.38
N SER A 56 11.58 -8.71 -1.41
CA SER A 56 11.42 -10.12 -1.65
C SER A 56 9.94 -10.24 -2.04
N GLY A 57 9.64 -10.42 -3.33
CA GLY A 57 8.27 -10.58 -3.85
C GLY A 57 7.56 -11.84 -3.35
N ARG A 58 7.98 -12.35 -2.19
CA ARG A 58 7.41 -13.44 -1.44
C ARG A 58 6.25 -12.83 -0.67
N SER A 59 5.05 -13.35 -0.94
CA SER A 59 3.81 -13.00 -0.24
C SER A 59 4.07 -12.81 1.26
N LEU A 60 3.64 -11.67 1.81
CA LEU A 60 3.61 -11.45 3.27
C LEU A 60 2.72 -12.50 3.95
N LEU A 61 1.76 -13.08 3.23
CA LEU A 61 0.95 -14.20 3.70
C LEU A 61 1.68 -15.53 3.51
N ARG A 62 2.82 -15.71 4.18
CA ARG A 62 3.46 -17.04 4.28
C ARG A 62 2.73 -17.97 5.26
N HIS A 63 1.92 -17.40 6.14
CA HIS A 63 1.34 -18.07 7.31
C HIS A 63 -0.16 -17.88 7.42
N ALA A 64 -0.87 -17.67 6.31
CA ALA A 64 -2.32 -17.85 6.31
C ALA A 64 -2.61 -19.36 6.41
N GLY A 65 -2.39 -19.93 7.59
CA GLY A 65 -2.97 -21.21 7.95
C GLY A 65 -4.48 -21.10 7.81
N THR A 66 -5.13 -22.16 7.34
CA THR A 66 -6.59 -22.27 7.38
C THR A 66 -7.00 -22.29 8.85
N TRP A 67 -7.78 -21.28 9.27
CA TRP A 67 -8.41 -21.26 10.59
C TRP A 67 -9.38 -22.43 10.65
N VAL A 68 -9.30 -23.27 11.69
CA VAL A 68 -10.16 -24.44 11.86
C VAL A 68 -10.67 -24.51 13.30
N GLY A 69 -11.94 -24.84 13.49
CA GLY A 69 -12.52 -24.93 14.83
C GLY A 69 -12.54 -23.57 15.53
N ASP A 70 -12.01 -23.51 16.75
CA ASP A 70 -12.17 -22.38 17.67
C ASP A 70 -10.99 -21.40 17.63
N ASP A 71 -10.11 -21.50 16.62
CA ASP A 71 -8.94 -20.62 16.39
C ASP A 71 -9.32 -19.13 16.47
N PHE A 72 -10.54 -18.80 16.04
CA PHE A 72 -11.04 -17.43 16.13
C PHE A 72 -11.28 -16.96 17.55
N GLU A 73 -11.91 -17.79 18.36
CA GLU A 73 -12.27 -17.45 19.74
C GLU A 73 -11.02 -17.41 20.62
N GLU A 74 -10.08 -18.34 20.43
CA GLU A 74 -8.80 -18.37 21.14
C GLU A 74 -7.95 -17.12 20.83
N CYS A 75 -7.81 -16.78 19.54
CA CYS A 75 -7.08 -15.59 19.11
C CYS A 75 -7.72 -14.31 19.66
N LEU A 76 -9.04 -14.23 19.59
CA LEU A 76 -9.80 -13.09 20.11
C LEU A 76 -9.60 -12.94 21.62
N GLN A 77 -9.70 -14.04 22.38
CA GLN A 77 -9.49 -14.04 23.82
C GLN A 77 -8.06 -13.60 24.18
N SER A 78 -7.05 -14.13 23.49
CA SER A 78 -5.65 -13.73 23.69
C SER A 78 -5.42 -12.24 23.43
N MET A 79 -6.10 -11.65 22.45
CA MET A 79 -6.06 -10.20 22.20
C MET A 79 -6.73 -9.41 23.33
N TYR A 80 -7.86 -9.89 23.86
CA TYR A 80 -8.52 -9.26 25.00
C TYR A 80 -7.70 -9.33 26.29
N ASP A 81 -6.97 -10.42 26.49
CA ASP A 81 -6.14 -10.63 27.68
C ASP A 81 -4.83 -9.83 27.63
N SER A 82 -4.27 -9.63 26.43
CA SER A 82 -3.00 -8.92 26.24
C SER A 82 -3.15 -7.42 25.98
N ARG A 83 -4.33 -6.94 25.56
CA ARG A 83 -4.52 -5.51 25.28
C ARG A 83 -4.41 -4.68 26.56
N SER A 84 -3.63 -3.62 26.50
CA SER A 84 -3.68 -2.57 27.51
C SER A 84 -4.94 -1.71 27.33
N ARG A 85 -5.39 -1.08 28.42
CA ARG A 85 -6.36 0.01 28.29
C ARG A 85 -5.71 1.13 27.50
N ALA A 86 -6.36 1.55 26.42
CA ALA A 86 -5.94 2.71 25.67
C ALA A 86 -5.98 3.93 26.61
N ASP A 87 -4.82 4.56 26.79
CA ASP A 87 -4.69 5.79 27.55
C ASP A 87 -4.82 6.97 26.57
N PHE A 88 -5.88 7.73 26.73
CA PHE A 88 -6.16 8.93 25.95
C PHE A 88 -5.84 10.21 26.71
N SER A 89 -5.19 10.11 27.88
CA SER A 89 -4.82 11.27 28.69
C SER A 89 -3.64 12.06 28.12
N GLN A 90 -2.91 11.50 27.16
CA GLN A 90 -1.94 12.24 26.37
C GLN A 90 -2.64 12.82 25.15
N GLU A 91 -2.94 14.14 25.18
CA GLU A 91 -3.11 14.94 23.96
C GLU A 91 -1.78 14.90 23.20
N LEU A 92 -1.61 13.86 22.38
CA LEU A 92 -0.63 13.87 21.31
C LEU A 92 -1.24 14.70 20.19
N GLU A 93 -1.06 16.02 20.27
CA GLU A 93 -1.25 16.92 19.13
C GLU A 93 -0.30 16.46 18.02
N PRO A 94 -0.79 15.76 16.97
CA PRO A 94 0.10 15.05 16.06
C PRO A 94 0.79 15.97 15.03
N PHE A 95 0.53 17.28 15.08
CA PHE A 95 0.82 18.20 13.98
C PHE A 95 1.28 19.62 14.40
N GLU A 96 1.89 19.82 15.58
CA GLU A 96 2.67 21.05 15.84
C GLU A 96 4.11 20.96 15.33
#